data_AF-A0A959LM09-F1
#
_entry.id   AF-A0A959LM09-F1
#
_cell.length_a   1.000
_cell.length_b   1.000
_cell.length_c   1.000
_cell.angle_alpha   90.00
_cell.angle_beta   90.00
_cell.angle_gamma   90.00
#
_symmetry.space_group_name_H-M   'P 1'
#
loop_
_entity.id
_entity.type
_entity.pdbx_description
1 polymer ?
#
loop_
_entity_poly.entity_id
_entity_poly.type
_entity_poly.pdbx_seq_one_letter_code
_entity_poly.pdbx_strand_id
1 'polypeptide(L)'
;MKKIASVIVLSVIVNQCMAQPLEAEELLDMLTCNDYACISGKVIPLGYEVALNKETAGYQTYTFTSKTVYQNESNNKIMKPYKVNFTDHTEDSAITLNYVIGDKVNREMLLAAFKELGFRYDHATKTKSTFDNTATVYKSERYPGWVLKVTNYDKREGRHTHYLDYDFELWRFTGKRNIYK
;
A
#
# COMPACT_ATOMS: atom_id res chain seq x y z
N MET A 1 -35.47 -42.53 -5.03
CA MET A 1 -35.38 -41.25 -5.76
C MET A 1 -34.99 -40.18 -4.75
N LYS A 2 -33.71 -39.79 -4.73
CA LYS A 2 -33.14 -38.55 -5.31
C LYS A 2 -33.22 -37.34 -4.36
N LYS A 3 -32.06 -37.10 -3.73
CA LYS A 3 -31.43 -35.80 -3.46
C LYS A 3 -32.22 -34.80 -2.60
N ILE A 4 -31.99 -34.85 -1.28
CA ILE A 4 -31.99 -33.63 -0.45
C ILE A 4 -30.52 -33.33 -0.17
N ALA A 5 -29.85 -32.79 -1.17
CA ALA A 5 -28.56 -32.16 -1.03
C ALA A 5 -28.65 -30.87 -1.84
N SER A 6 -28.09 -29.80 -1.27
CA SER A 6 -27.92 -28.48 -1.90
C SER A 6 -29.03 -27.46 -1.64
N VAL A 7 -29.08 -26.94 -0.40
CA VAL A 7 -29.36 -25.51 -0.17
C VAL A 7 -28.39 -24.98 0.90
N ILE A 8 -27.08 -25.11 0.66
CA ILE A 8 -26.05 -24.33 1.38
C ILE A 8 -24.93 -23.99 0.39
N VAL A 9 -25.26 -23.33 -0.72
CA VAL A 9 -24.25 -22.68 -1.57
C VAL A 9 -24.89 -21.50 -2.29
N LEU A 10 -25.27 -20.43 -1.57
CA LEU A 10 -25.67 -19.17 -2.22
C LEU A 10 -25.62 -17.93 -1.31
N SER A 11 -24.78 -17.95 -0.28
CA SER A 11 -24.49 -16.77 0.55
C SER A 11 -23.06 -16.23 0.39
N VAL A 12 -22.26 -16.76 -0.54
CA VAL A 12 -20.85 -16.35 -0.74
C VAL A 12 -20.66 -15.33 -1.88
N ILE A 13 -21.70 -14.96 -2.64
CA ILE A 13 -21.56 -14.10 -3.83
C ILE A 13 -22.16 -12.70 -3.64
N VAL A 14 -22.23 -12.19 -2.40
CA VAL A 14 -22.65 -10.79 -2.15
C VAL A 14 -21.73 -10.09 -1.13
N ASN A 15 -20.44 -10.36 -1.19
CA ASN A 15 -19.43 -9.56 -0.47
C ASN A 15 -18.25 -9.13 -1.37
N GLN A 16 -18.51 -8.98 -2.68
CA GLN A 16 -17.50 -8.59 -3.69
C GLN A 16 -17.40 -7.08 -3.94
N CYS A 17 -17.87 -6.22 -3.02
CA CYS A 17 -17.85 -4.78 -3.24
C CYS A 17 -16.96 -3.96 -2.30
N MET A 18 -16.22 -4.61 -1.39
CA MET A 18 -15.27 -3.91 -0.53
C MET A 18 -13.87 -4.49 -0.76
N ALA A 19 -12.95 -3.67 -1.26
CA ALA A 19 -11.57 -4.08 -1.39
C ALA A 19 -10.98 -4.41 -0.01
N GLN A 20 -10.22 -5.50 0.06
CA GLN A 20 -9.54 -5.88 1.28
C GLN A 20 -8.30 -4.98 1.48
N PRO A 21 -8.03 -4.53 2.72
CA PRO A 21 -6.73 -3.93 3.03
C PRO A 21 -5.63 -4.94 2.72
N LEU A 22 -4.55 -4.49 2.06
CA LEU A 22 -3.40 -5.36 1.80
C LEU A 22 -2.63 -5.66 3.08
N GLU A 23 -2.19 -6.90 3.22
CA GLU A 23 -1.32 -7.36 4.28
C GLU A 23 0.15 -7.07 3.98
N ALA A 24 0.99 -7.08 5.01
CA ALA A 24 2.42 -6.79 4.86
C ALA A 24 3.12 -7.82 3.94
N GLU A 25 2.80 -9.11 4.05
CA GLU A 25 3.37 -10.16 3.21
C GLU A 25 2.97 -9.97 1.73
N GLU A 26 1.72 -9.61 1.46
CA GLU A 26 1.23 -9.34 0.10
C GLU A 26 1.98 -8.16 -0.54
N LEU A 27 2.24 -7.10 0.24
CA LEU A 27 3.02 -5.95 -0.23
C LEU A 27 4.48 -6.33 -0.51
N LEU A 28 5.10 -7.15 0.33
CA LEU A 28 6.46 -7.65 0.07
C LEU A 28 6.50 -8.52 -1.19
N ASP A 29 5.53 -9.42 -1.33
CA ASP A 29 5.34 -10.27 -2.50
C ASP A 29 5.21 -9.46 -3.79
N MET A 30 4.40 -8.41 -3.79
CA MET A 30 4.27 -7.49 -4.92
C MET A 30 5.60 -6.81 -5.26
N LEU A 31 6.36 -6.39 -4.25
CA LEU A 31 7.68 -5.78 -4.44
C LEU A 31 8.71 -6.77 -5.02
N THR A 32 8.53 -8.09 -4.83
CA THR A 32 9.42 -9.08 -5.45
C THR A 32 9.22 -9.23 -6.96
N CYS A 33 8.00 -8.95 -7.42
CA CYS A 33 7.51 -9.34 -8.72
C CYS A 33 8.00 -8.46 -9.88
N ASN A 34 8.53 -7.27 -9.60
CA ASN A 34 9.23 -6.37 -10.52
C ASN A 34 8.53 -6.06 -11.86
N ASP A 35 7.25 -6.39 -12.02
CA ASP A 35 6.51 -6.21 -13.27
C ASP A 35 5.01 -6.00 -12.99
N TYR A 36 4.37 -5.25 -13.88
CA TYR A 36 2.96 -4.94 -13.86
C TYR A 36 2.08 -6.19 -13.91
N ALA A 37 2.40 -7.20 -14.72
CA ALA A 37 1.52 -8.37 -14.89
C ALA A 37 1.36 -9.15 -13.57
N CYS A 38 2.45 -9.32 -12.81
CA CYS A 38 2.35 -9.95 -11.51
C CYS A 38 1.60 -9.07 -10.50
N ILE A 39 1.91 -7.78 -10.40
CA ILE A 39 1.28 -6.90 -9.40
C ILE A 39 -0.21 -6.78 -9.66
N SER A 40 -0.60 -6.54 -10.91
CA SER A 40 -2.01 -6.46 -11.32
C SER A 40 -2.75 -7.78 -11.03
N GLY A 41 -2.13 -8.93 -11.28
CA GLY A 41 -2.66 -10.24 -10.92
C GLY A 41 -2.84 -10.49 -9.41
N LYS A 42 -2.11 -9.78 -8.54
CA LYS A 42 -2.28 -9.84 -7.08
C LYS A 42 -3.35 -8.86 -6.57
N VAL A 43 -3.36 -7.61 -7.05
CA VAL A 43 -4.23 -6.56 -6.49
C VAL A 43 -5.64 -6.53 -7.07
N ILE A 44 -5.83 -6.84 -8.35
CA ILE A 44 -7.16 -6.75 -8.99
C ILE A 44 -8.16 -7.73 -8.34
N PRO A 45 -7.80 -9.00 -8.05
CA PRO A 45 -8.68 -9.91 -7.33
C PRO A 45 -9.09 -9.44 -5.93
N LEU A 46 -8.30 -8.55 -5.31
CA LEU A 46 -8.55 -7.98 -3.98
C LEU A 46 -9.45 -6.72 -4.03
N GLY A 47 -10.00 -6.38 -5.20
CA GLY A 47 -10.95 -5.27 -5.36
C GLY A 47 -10.31 -3.93 -5.74
N TYR A 48 -9.08 -3.95 -6.24
CA TYR A 48 -8.40 -2.76 -6.78
C TYR A 48 -8.65 -2.62 -8.29
N GLU A 49 -8.74 -1.39 -8.76
CA GLU A 49 -8.85 -1.04 -10.17
C GLU A 49 -7.66 -0.21 -10.62
N VAL A 50 -7.29 -0.34 -11.89
CA VAL A 50 -6.27 0.50 -12.52
C VAL A 50 -6.79 1.94 -12.60
N ALA A 51 -6.06 2.88 -12.00
CA ALA A 51 -6.44 4.28 -11.99
C ALA A 51 -5.57 5.14 -12.92
N LEU A 52 -4.27 4.83 -13.01
CA LEU A 52 -3.33 5.61 -13.82
C LEU A 52 -2.09 4.78 -14.20
N ASN A 53 -1.56 5.02 -15.39
CA ASN A 53 -0.19 4.68 -15.77
C ASN A 53 0.55 5.98 -16.14
N LYS A 54 1.74 6.21 -15.59
CA LYS A 54 2.63 7.32 -15.95
C LYS A 54 3.99 6.76 -16.34
N GLU A 55 4.41 7.04 -17.56
CA GLU A 55 5.71 6.62 -18.09
C GLU A 55 6.56 7.82 -18.47
N THR A 56 7.83 7.78 -18.09
CA THR A 56 8.86 8.76 -18.42
C THR A 56 10.16 8.03 -18.75
N ALA A 57 11.18 8.74 -19.25
CA ALA A 57 12.47 8.13 -19.57
C ALA A 57 13.14 7.45 -18.35
N GLY A 58 12.93 7.96 -17.14
CA GLY A 58 13.60 7.48 -15.92
C GLY A 58 12.75 6.58 -15.01
N TYR A 59 11.43 6.50 -15.22
CA TYR A 59 10.55 5.67 -14.41
C TYR A 59 9.20 5.37 -15.06
N GLN A 60 8.60 4.25 -14.66
CA GLN A 60 7.23 3.88 -14.98
C GLN A 60 6.43 3.62 -13.70
N THR A 61 5.29 4.29 -13.53
CA THR A 61 4.42 4.19 -12.36
C THR A 61 3.04 3.67 -12.74
N TYR A 62 2.60 2.62 -12.04
CA TYR A 62 1.27 2.04 -12.13
C TYR A 62 0.50 2.29 -10.83
N THR A 63 -0.66 2.92 -10.94
CA THR A 63 -1.54 3.21 -9.80
C THR A 63 -2.76 2.32 -9.83
N PHE A 64 -3.02 1.67 -8.70
CA PHE A 64 -4.25 0.95 -8.41
C PHE A 64 -4.98 1.61 -7.25
N THR A 65 -6.29 1.71 -7.32
CA THR A 65 -7.14 2.25 -6.25
C THR A 65 -8.21 1.24 -5.88
N SER A 66 -8.46 1.05 -4.58
CA SER A 66 -9.58 0.24 -4.16
C SER A 66 -10.91 0.89 -4.55
N LYS A 67 -11.86 0.08 -4.98
CA LYS A 67 -13.26 0.53 -5.02
C LYS A 67 -13.70 0.77 -3.57
N THR A 68 -13.95 2.03 -3.20
CA THR A 68 -14.49 2.36 -1.88
C THR A 68 -15.81 3.09 -2.02
N VAL A 69 -16.84 2.53 -1.39
CA VAL A 69 -17.99 3.28 -0.90
C VAL A 69 -18.29 2.74 0.49
N TYR A 70 -17.63 3.28 1.53
CA TYR A 70 -18.03 3.02 2.92
C TYR A 70 -18.09 4.33 3.70
N GLN A 71 -19.27 4.64 4.22
CA GLN A 71 -19.47 5.61 5.29
C GLN A 71 -19.47 4.84 6.60
N ASN A 72 -18.59 5.21 7.53
CA ASN A 72 -18.65 4.66 8.87
C ASN A 72 -19.89 5.23 9.58
N GLU A 73 -20.88 4.40 9.88
CA GLU A 73 -22.10 4.85 10.58
C GLU A 73 -21.82 5.49 11.95
N SER A 74 -20.68 5.16 12.56
CA SER A 74 -20.27 5.70 13.87
C SER A 74 -19.45 6.99 13.79
N ASN A 75 -19.05 7.43 12.59
CA ASN A 75 -18.29 8.67 12.42
C ASN A 75 -18.52 9.19 10.99
N ASN A 76 -19.05 10.41 10.82
CA ASN A 76 -19.34 11.07 9.52
C ASN A 76 -18.11 11.30 8.61
N LYS A 77 -17.03 10.53 8.75
CA LYS A 77 -15.82 10.60 7.94
C LYS A 77 -15.91 9.60 6.78
N ILE A 78 -15.73 10.14 5.58
CA ILE A 78 -15.55 9.36 4.35
C ILE A 78 -14.18 8.70 4.41
N MET A 79 -14.14 7.37 4.34
CA MET A 79 -12.87 6.66 4.22
C MET A 79 -12.38 6.76 2.77
N LYS A 80 -11.14 7.25 2.58
CA LYS A 80 -10.53 7.35 1.25
C LYS A 80 -10.19 5.95 0.71
N PRO A 81 -10.18 5.77 -0.62
CA PRO A 81 -9.69 4.55 -1.24
C PRO A 81 -8.26 4.25 -0.80
N TYR A 82 -7.98 2.97 -0.57
CA TYR A 82 -6.62 2.46 -0.57
C TYR A 82 -6.00 2.68 -1.94
N LYS A 83 -4.73 3.05 -1.96
CA LYS A 83 -4.00 3.29 -3.21
C LYS A 83 -2.68 2.58 -3.18
N VAL A 84 -2.38 1.85 -4.24
CA VAL A 84 -1.09 1.20 -4.47
C VAL A 84 -0.44 1.89 -5.66
N ASN A 85 0.76 2.42 -5.48
CA ASN A 85 1.60 2.90 -6.59
C ASN A 85 2.83 2.02 -6.68
N PHE A 86 2.94 1.29 -7.77
CA PHE A 86 4.16 0.58 -8.13
C PHE A 86 4.96 1.48 -9.07
N THR A 87 6.23 1.73 -8.76
CA THR A 87 7.14 2.46 -9.66
C THR A 87 8.42 1.66 -9.87
N ASP A 88 8.72 1.39 -11.13
CA ASP A 88 10.00 0.86 -11.58
C ASP A 88 10.90 2.02 -12.01
N HIS A 89 12.02 2.20 -11.32
CA HIS A 89 13.01 3.25 -11.60
C HIS A 89 14.10 2.66 -12.49
N THR A 90 13.97 2.92 -13.79
CA THR A 90 14.81 2.32 -14.84
C THR A 90 16.28 2.73 -14.72
N GLU A 91 16.56 3.93 -14.21
CA GLU A 91 17.93 4.46 -14.05
C GLU A 91 18.59 4.06 -12.72
N ASP A 92 17.80 3.92 -11.65
CA ASP A 92 18.31 3.76 -10.29
C ASP A 92 18.38 2.30 -9.82
N SER A 93 17.93 1.34 -10.65
CA SER A 93 17.82 -0.07 -10.27
C SER A 93 17.11 -0.20 -8.93
N ALA A 94 15.99 0.51 -8.81
CA ALA A 94 15.19 0.54 -7.60
C ALA A 94 13.75 0.35 -7.98
N ILE A 95 13.04 -0.40 -7.15
CA ILE A 95 11.62 -0.62 -7.29
C ILE A 95 10.97 -0.12 -6.02
N THR A 96 9.91 0.67 -6.19
CA THR A 96 9.15 1.21 -5.07
C THR A 96 7.70 0.78 -5.14
N LEU A 97 7.17 0.36 -4.00
CA LEU A 97 5.74 0.12 -3.81
C LEU A 97 5.25 1.04 -2.71
N ASN A 98 4.33 1.93 -3.05
CA ASN A 98 3.76 2.92 -2.16
C ASN A 98 2.31 2.55 -1.88
N TYR A 99 1.99 2.23 -0.62
CA TYR A 99 0.64 1.86 -0.19
C TYR A 99 0.08 2.91 0.75
N VAL A 100 -0.99 3.57 0.30
CA VAL A 100 -1.66 4.65 1.04
C VAL A 100 -2.93 4.12 1.69
N ILE A 101 -3.05 4.35 3.00
CA ILE A 101 -4.21 3.99 3.80
C ILE A 101 -4.75 5.23 4.53
N GLY A 102 -6.09 5.32 4.62
CA GLY A 102 -6.80 6.46 5.21
C GLY A 102 -7.24 6.26 6.65
N ASP A 103 -6.70 5.26 7.36
CA ASP A 103 -7.09 4.94 8.74
C ASP A 103 -5.89 4.58 9.63
N LYS A 104 -5.94 5.03 10.88
CA LYS A 104 -4.86 4.87 11.87
C LYS A 104 -4.77 3.44 12.41
N VAL A 105 -5.90 2.76 12.61
CA VAL A 105 -5.91 1.40 13.16
C VAL A 105 -5.23 0.46 12.18
N ASN A 106 -5.62 0.52 10.90
CA ASN A 106 -4.98 -0.25 9.83
C ASN A 106 -3.50 0.10 9.69
N ARG A 107 -3.12 1.36 9.91
CA ARG A 107 -1.71 1.77 9.94
C ARG A 107 -0.93 1.08 11.03
N GLU A 108 -1.43 1.06 12.26
CA GLU A 108 -0.73 0.41 13.37
C GLU A 108 -0.65 -1.11 13.18
N MET A 109 -1.73 -1.73 12.71
CA MET A 109 -1.75 -3.16 12.40
C MET A 109 -0.74 -3.53 11.31
N LEU A 110 -0.73 -2.79 10.20
CA LEU A 110 0.19 -3.05 9.09
C LEU A 110 1.66 -2.82 9.51
N LEU A 111 1.94 -1.76 10.28
CA LEU A 111 3.28 -1.52 10.80
C LEU A 111 3.72 -2.61 11.78
N ALA A 112 2.82 -3.11 12.63
CA ALA A 112 3.12 -4.23 13.53
C ALA A 112 3.51 -5.48 12.73
N ALA A 113 2.76 -5.81 11.68
CA ALA A 113 3.08 -6.93 10.79
C ALA A 113 4.46 -6.76 10.12
N PHE A 114 4.80 -5.58 9.62
CA PHE A 114 6.15 -5.34 9.08
C PHE A 114 7.25 -5.54 10.15
N LYS A 115 7.00 -5.13 11.40
CA LYS A 115 7.94 -5.38 12.50
C LYS A 115 8.10 -6.88 12.77
N GLU A 116 7.02 -7.65 12.75
CA GLU A 116 7.09 -9.12 12.89
C GLU A 116 7.89 -9.75 11.74
N LEU A 117 7.80 -9.19 10.53
CA LEU A 117 8.57 -9.59 9.36
C LEU A 117 10.04 -9.12 9.36
N GLY A 118 10.51 -8.52 10.46
CA GLY A 118 11.92 -8.18 10.67
C GLY A 118 12.30 -6.76 10.24
N PHE A 119 11.33 -5.87 10.00
CA PHE A 119 11.63 -4.44 9.84
C PHE A 119 11.88 -3.80 11.21
N ARG A 120 13.02 -3.13 11.35
CA ARG A 120 13.46 -2.45 12.57
C ARG A 120 13.62 -0.97 12.31
N TYR A 121 13.31 -0.17 13.32
CA TYR A 121 13.50 1.27 13.26
C TYR A 121 14.97 1.60 12.94
N ASP A 122 15.17 2.56 12.05
CA ASP A 122 16.49 3.07 11.69
C ASP A 122 16.60 4.55 12.09
N HIS A 123 15.79 5.42 11.49
CA HIS A 123 15.78 6.86 11.79
C HIS A 123 14.44 7.50 11.42
N ALA A 124 14.23 8.76 11.82
CA ALA A 124 13.11 9.59 11.38
C ALA A 124 13.61 10.81 10.62
N THR A 125 12.87 11.22 9.60
CA THR A 125 13.13 12.39 8.77
C THR A 125 11.91 13.29 8.71
N LYS A 126 12.11 14.61 8.56
CA LYS A 126 11.03 15.52 8.20
C LYS A 126 10.90 15.54 6.68
N THR A 127 9.70 15.29 6.15
CA THR A 127 9.49 15.38 4.71
C THR A 127 9.25 16.83 4.32
N LYS A 128 10.06 17.35 3.38
CA LYS A 128 9.94 18.75 2.91
C LYS A 128 8.75 18.96 1.97
N SER A 129 8.14 17.89 1.44
CA SER A 129 7.17 18.00 0.33
C SER A 129 5.78 18.45 0.77
N THR A 130 5.41 18.27 2.03
CA THR A 130 4.10 18.66 2.57
C THR A 130 4.25 18.85 4.09
N PHE A 131 4.11 20.09 4.58
CA PHE A 131 3.94 20.51 5.99
C PHE A 131 4.27 19.49 7.10
N ASP A 132 5.33 19.73 7.89
CA ASP A 132 5.68 19.08 9.18
C ASP A 132 5.48 17.54 9.32
N ASN A 133 5.37 16.83 8.19
CA ASN A 133 5.12 15.41 8.21
C ASN A 133 6.41 14.66 8.58
N THR A 134 6.30 13.80 9.58
CA THR A 134 7.40 12.94 10.01
C THR A 134 7.32 11.64 9.24
N ALA A 135 8.41 11.28 8.56
CA ALA A 135 8.60 9.98 7.96
C ALA A 135 9.56 9.15 8.82
N THR A 136 9.12 7.96 9.21
CA THR A 136 9.94 7.02 9.96
C THR A 136 10.44 5.93 9.03
N VAL A 137 11.74 5.70 9.03
CA VAL A 137 12.43 4.72 8.19
C VAL A 137 12.72 3.47 9.00
N TYR A 138 12.45 2.32 8.38
CA TYR A 138 12.69 0.99 8.88
C TYR A 138 13.51 0.20 7.87
N LYS A 139 14.50 -0.56 8.35
CA LYS A 139 15.30 -1.48 7.52
C LYS A 139 14.95 -2.91 7.87
N SER A 140 14.93 -3.80 6.88
CA SER A 140 14.70 -5.21 7.12
C SER A 140 15.99 -5.95 7.45
N GLU A 141 16.00 -6.67 8.57
CA GLU A 141 17.07 -7.63 8.91
C GLU A 141 16.93 -8.92 8.08
N ARG A 142 15.70 -9.28 7.72
CA ARG A 142 15.35 -10.51 6.98
C ARG A 142 15.56 -10.37 5.46
N TYR A 143 15.38 -9.16 4.93
CA TYR A 143 15.51 -8.86 3.50
C TYR A 143 16.55 -7.75 3.29
N PRO A 144 17.86 -8.10 3.17
CA PRO A 144 18.91 -7.12 2.99
C PRO A 144 18.65 -6.19 1.79
N GLY A 145 18.79 -4.88 2.00
CA GLY A 145 18.52 -3.86 0.97
C GLY A 145 17.06 -3.47 0.84
N TRP A 146 16.16 -3.97 1.68
CA TRP A 146 14.77 -3.54 1.72
C TRP A 146 14.57 -2.46 2.78
N VAL A 147 13.89 -1.39 2.39
CA VAL A 147 13.59 -0.25 3.25
C VAL A 147 12.09 -0.01 3.23
N LEU A 148 11.51 0.16 4.42
CA LEU A 148 10.14 0.64 4.59
C LEU A 148 10.19 2.04 5.17
N LYS A 149 9.57 3.01 4.50
CA LYS A 149 9.40 4.36 5.01
C LYS A 149 7.91 4.61 5.24
N VAL A 150 7.55 4.90 6.48
CA VAL A 150 6.17 5.20 6.87
C VAL A 150 6.02 6.69 7.10
N THR A 151 5.20 7.35 6.27
CA THR A 151 4.93 8.78 6.37
C THR A 151 3.49 9.02 6.80
N ASN A 152 3.31 9.87 7.81
CA ASN A 152 1.99 10.34 8.20
C ASN A 152 1.76 11.69 7.52
N TYR A 153 0.70 11.81 6.72
CA TYR A 153 0.33 13.05 6.06
C TYR A 153 -0.90 13.66 6.73
N ASP A 154 -0.72 14.84 7.32
CA ASP A 154 -1.82 15.73 7.68
C ASP A 154 -2.23 16.54 6.45
N LYS A 155 -3.40 16.22 5.87
CA LYS A 155 -3.91 16.88 4.66
C LYS A 155 -5.18 17.66 4.95
N ARG A 156 -5.28 18.83 4.30
CA ARG A 156 -6.46 19.70 4.32
C ARG A 156 -6.99 19.87 2.91
N GLU A 157 -8.23 19.44 2.67
CA GLU A 157 -8.97 19.72 1.44
C GLU A 157 -10.05 20.79 1.75
N GLY A 158 -9.82 22.02 1.29
CA GLY A 158 -10.73 23.14 1.59
C GLY A 158 -10.69 23.59 3.04
N ARG A 159 -11.73 24.34 3.48
CA ARG A 159 -11.76 24.98 4.81
C ARG A 159 -12.13 24.05 5.97
N HIS A 160 -12.76 22.90 5.69
CA HIS A 160 -13.36 22.05 6.72
C HIS A 160 -13.02 20.55 6.60
N THR A 161 -12.36 20.12 5.53
CA THR A 161 -12.02 18.70 5.37
C THR A 161 -10.58 18.48 5.77
N HIS A 162 -10.40 17.77 6.88
CA HIS A 162 -9.12 17.33 7.40
C HIS A 162 -9.08 15.81 7.37
N TYR A 163 -8.03 15.25 6.80
CA TYR A 163 -7.84 13.81 6.76
C TYR A 163 -6.38 13.46 6.94
N LEU A 164 -6.16 12.28 7.51
CA LEU A 164 -4.84 11.69 7.70
C LEU A 164 -4.68 10.59 6.67
N ASP A 165 -3.65 10.71 5.83
CA ASP A 165 -3.20 9.62 4.98
C ASP A 165 -1.92 9.04 5.59
N TYR A 166 -1.78 7.72 5.56
CA TYR A 166 -0.57 7.04 5.96
C TYR A 166 0.01 6.32 4.77
N ASP A 167 1.28 6.52 4.53
CA ASP A 167 1.96 6.02 3.34
C ASP A 167 3.08 5.08 3.73
N PHE A 168 2.98 3.85 3.24
CA PHE A 168 3.97 2.79 3.37
C PHE A 168 4.74 2.70 2.07
N GLU A 169 5.91 3.32 2.05
CA GLU A 169 6.80 3.38 0.90
C GLU A 169 7.89 2.30 1.06
N LEU A 170 7.71 1.19 0.36
CA LEU A 170 8.65 0.07 0.32
C LEU A 170 9.63 0.24 -0.84
N TRP A 171 10.91 0.01 -0.57
CA TRP A 171 11.99 0.10 -1.53
C TRP A 171 12.73 -1.23 -1.60
N ARG A 172 12.98 -1.68 -2.82
CA ARG A 172 13.92 -2.76 -3.11
C ARG A 172 14.98 -2.23 -4.07
N PHE A 173 16.22 -2.17 -3.60
CA PHE A 173 17.37 -1.88 -4.47
C PHE A 173 17.80 -3.16 -5.18
N THR A 174 17.77 -3.17 -6.51
CA THR A 174 18.16 -4.31 -7.36
C THR A 174 19.62 -4.23 -7.82
N GLY A 175 20.32 -3.12 -7.55
CA GLY A 175 21.74 -2.91 -7.87
C GLY A 175 22.68 -2.74 -6.67
N LYS A 176 24.00 -2.85 -6.90
CA LYS A 176 25.08 -2.59 -5.91
C LYS A 176 25.29 -1.08 -5.66
N ARG A 177 24.26 -0.31 -5.31
CA ARG A 177 24.50 1.05 -4.79
C ARG A 177 24.76 0.97 -3.28
N ASN A 178 25.93 1.43 -2.88
CA ASN A 178 26.27 1.64 -1.47
C ASN A 178 25.28 2.67 -0.89
N ILE A 179 24.40 2.24 0.00
CA ILE A 179 23.33 3.05 0.60
C ILE A 179 23.88 3.98 1.70
N TYR A 180 25.14 4.40 1.55
CA TYR A 180 25.85 5.27 2.48
C TYR A 180 26.58 6.35 1.66
N LYS A 181 25.83 7.32 1.16
CA LYS A 181 26.35 8.65 0.82
C LYS A 181 25.34 9.70 1.23
#